data_AF-A0A3D2X7U1-F1
#
_entry.id   AF-A0A3D2X7U1-F1
#
_cell.length_a   1.000
_cell.length_b   1.000
_cell.length_c   1.000
_cell.angle_alpha   90.00
_cell.angle_beta   90.00
_cell.angle_gamma   90.00
#
_symmetry.space_group_name_H-M   'P 1'
#
loop_
_entity.id
_entity.type
_entity.pdbx_description
1 polymer ?
#
loop_
_entity_poly.entity_id
_entity_poly.type
_entity_poly.pdbx_seq_one_letter_code
_entity_poly.pdbx_strand_id
1 'polypeptide(L)'
;MSTPQIILLIVGLAFIFLSFLLVERPKAGKGQSSSIGDSLNYELSEEEKKKIRRQVQAVIEQEMSNRIIDAEDKLNQLSNEKIMAVNEFSTGVLEKIEINNSEVVFLFQMLNEKEEELKSTFSKMETVRRDVKDLHDKLSKLIDERNKITTVTSKGEEHFESTEEKLKALEEAEATDFVHMEKCTNNSVGTDTDLLVTKHKDEIINLYKKQYSIRDISKQLGLGQGEVKLVLDLYANKMR
;
A
#
# COMPACT_ATOMS: atom_id res chain seq x y z
N MET A 1 -97.15 -32.71 40.81
CA MET A 1 -97.09 -32.07 39.48
C MET A 1 -98.52 -31.94 39.00
N SER A 2 -99.05 -30.72 38.95
CA SER A 2 -100.45 -30.50 38.58
C SER A 2 -100.63 -30.78 37.09
N THR A 3 -101.73 -31.42 36.71
CA THR A 3 -102.12 -31.68 35.31
C THR A 3 -101.90 -30.50 34.35
N PRO A 4 -102.18 -29.21 34.70
CA PRO A 4 -101.87 -28.08 33.81
C PRO A 4 -100.37 -27.85 33.57
N GLN A 5 -99.49 -28.18 34.51
CA GLN A 5 -98.04 -27.99 34.38
C GLN A 5 -97.44 -28.96 33.35
N ILE A 6 -97.91 -30.22 33.33
CA ILE A 6 -97.48 -31.22 32.34
C ILE A 6 -97.90 -30.79 30.92
N ILE A 7 -99.12 -30.27 30.76
CA ILE A 7 -99.63 -29.81 29.46
C ILE A 7 -98.80 -28.64 28.94
N LEU A 8 -98.46 -27.68 29.81
CA LEU A 8 -97.63 -26.53 29.42
C LEU A 8 -96.21 -26.95 28.98
N LEU A 9 -95.63 -27.97 29.65
CA LEU A 9 -94.29 -28.48 29.33
C LEU A 9 -94.26 -29.18 27.97
N ILE A 10 -95.28 -29.98 27.65
CA ILE A 10 -95.40 -30.66 26.35
C ILE A 10 -95.60 -29.65 25.22
N VAL A 11 -96.43 -28.62 25.44
CA VAL A 11 -96.63 -27.54 24.46
C VAL A 11 -95.35 -26.73 24.24
N GLY A 12 -94.60 -26.43 25.31
CA GLY A 12 -93.30 -25.77 25.21
C GLY A 12 -92.27 -26.59 24.41
N LEU A 13 -92.21 -27.90 24.66
CA LEU A 13 -91.36 -28.82 23.89
C LEU A 13 -91.78 -28.87 22.42
N ALA A 14 -93.08 -28.94 22.14
CA ALA A 14 -93.62 -28.91 20.78
C ALA A 14 -93.27 -27.61 20.05
N PHE A 15 -93.33 -26.44 20.71
CA PHE A 15 -92.90 -25.16 20.13
C PHE A 15 -91.41 -25.12 19.80
N ILE A 16 -90.54 -25.74 20.62
CA ILE A 16 -89.10 -25.83 20.33
C ILE A 16 -88.86 -26.68 19.08
N PHE A 17 -89.51 -27.84 18.98
CA PHE A 17 -89.43 -28.68 17.78
C PHE A 17 -90.01 -28.00 16.53
N LEU A 18 -91.12 -27.27 16.69
CA LEU A 18 -91.72 -26.49 15.61
C LEU A 18 -90.81 -25.34 15.18
N SER A 19 -90.06 -24.75 16.11
CA SER A 19 -89.08 -23.69 15.83
C SER A 19 -87.87 -24.21 15.07
N PHE A 20 -87.42 -25.44 15.36
CA PHE A 20 -86.40 -26.13 14.54
C PHE A 20 -86.92 -26.40 13.12
N LEU A 21 -88.17 -26.85 12.99
CA LEU A 21 -88.77 -27.16 11.68
C LEU A 21 -89.10 -25.90 10.85
N LEU A 22 -89.27 -24.74 11.50
CA LEU A 22 -89.52 -23.46 10.83
C LEU A 22 -88.23 -22.79 10.32
N VAL A 23 -87.08 -23.08 10.95
CA VAL A 23 -85.76 -22.60 10.51
C VAL A 23 -85.32 -23.26 9.20
N GLU A 24 -85.84 -24.45 8.88
CA GLU A 24 -85.39 -25.28 7.76
C GLU A 24 -86.36 -25.32 6.58
N ARG A 25 -87.02 -24.20 6.27
CA ARG A 25 -87.76 -24.03 5.01
C ARG A 25 -87.10 -22.97 4.12
N PRO A 26 -86.64 -23.31 2.90
CA PRO A 26 -86.26 -22.30 1.92
C PRO A 26 -87.53 -21.57 1.45
N LYS A 27 -87.61 -20.28 1.75
CA LYS A 27 -88.59 -19.39 1.14
C LYS A 27 -88.26 -19.24 -0.34
N ALA A 28 -89.08 -19.83 -1.21
CA ALA A 28 -89.25 -19.34 -2.56
C ALA A 28 -89.82 -17.92 -2.47
N GLY A 29 -88.98 -16.91 -2.74
CA GLY A 29 -89.42 -15.51 -2.80
C GLY A 29 -88.38 -14.53 -2.27
N LYS A 30 -87.54 -14.04 -3.19
CA LYS A 30 -86.73 -12.79 -3.17
C LYS A 30 -86.47 -12.17 -1.79
N GLY A 31 -85.25 -12.33 -1.30
CA GLY A 31 -84.73 -11.57 -0.16
C GLY A 31 -83.46 -12.18 0.40
N GLN A 32 -82.32 -11.69 -0.09
CA GLN A 32 -80.99 -11.65 0.53
C GLN A 32 -80.86 -12.29 1.94
N SER A 33 -80.24 -13.47 2.04
CA SER A 33 -79.27 -13.82 3.10
C SER A 33 -78.84 -15.30 3.00
N SER A 34 -77.51 -15.49 3.01
CA SER A 34 -76.76 -16.68 3.46
C SER A 34 -77.12 -18.05 2.89
N SER A 35 -76.47 -18.41 1.77
CA SER A 35 -75.98 -19.79 1.58
C SER A 35 -74.56 -19.86 2.16
N ILE A 36 -74.49 -20.17 3.46
CA ILE A 36 -73.27 -20.59 4.17
C ILE A 36 -73.41 -22.10 4.27
N GLY A 37 -72.75 -22.85 3.38
CA GLY A 37 -72.91 -24.30 3.40
C GLY A 37 -72.28 -25.10 2.27
N ASP A 38 -71.67 -24.47 1.25
CA ASP A 38 -70.86 -25.21 0.27
C ASP A 38 -69.40 -24.75 0.36
N SER A 39 -68.67 -25.50 1.17
CA SER A 39 -67.23 -25.46 1.24
C SER A 39 -66.60 -25.92 -0.07
N LEU A 40 -65.89 -24.96 -0.70
CA LEU A 40 -64.49 -25.12 -1.08
C LEU A 40 -64.19 -26.01 -2.30
N ASN A 41 -64.55 -25.53 -3.50
CA ASN A 41 -63.70 -25.62 -4.68
C ASN A 41 -64.07 -24.49 -5.65
N TYR A 42 -63.67 -23.25 -5.31
CA TYR A 42 -63.59 -22.19 -6.31
C TYR A 42 -62.33 -22.47 -7.15
N GLU A 43 -62.46 -23.36 -8.11
CA GLU A 43 -61.43 -23.51 -9.12
C GLU A 43 -61.46 -22.25 -9.98
N LEU A 44 -60.48 -21.37 -9.79
CA LEU A 44 -60.33 -20.13 -10.55
C LEU A 44 -60.55 -20.44 -12.04
N SER A 45 -61.42 -19.68 -12.70
CA SER A 45 -61.64 -19.86 -14.14
C SER A 45 -60.31 -19.64 -14.88
N GLU A 46 -60.07 -20.37 -15.98
CA GLU A 46 -58.85 -20.20 -16.78
C GLU A 46 -58.61 -18.74 -17.22
N GLU A 47 -59.68 -17.97 -17.41
CA GLU A 47 -59.63 -16.53 -17.68
C GLU A 47 -59.10 -15.71 -16.48
N GLU A 48 -59.51 -16.05 -15.26
CA GLU A 48 -59.05 -15.40 -14.03
C GLU A 48 -57.60 -15.75 -13.74
N LYS A 49 -57.21 -17.02 -13.91
CA LYS A 49 -55.80 -17.46 -13.82
C LYS A 49 -54.94 -16.70 -14.82
N LYS A 50 -55.41 -16.51 -16.06
CA LYS A 50 -54.69 -15.75 -17.10
C LYS A 50 -54.56 -14.27 -16.74
N LYS A 51 -55.59 -13.66 -16.16
CA LYS A 51 -55.56 -12.26 -15.72
C LYS A 51 -54.59 -12.06 -14.55
N ILE A 52 -54.59 -12.96 -13.57
CA ILE A 52 -53.63 -12.98 -12.46
C ILE A 52 -52.21 -13.14 -13.00
N ARG A 53 -51.96 -14.10 -13.89
CA ARG A 53 -50.65 -14.28 -14.52
C ARG A 53 -50.16 -13.02 -15.23
N ARG A 54 -51.03 -12.31 -15.96
CA ARG A 54 -50.67 -11.04 -16.60
C ARG A 54 -50.37 -9.93 -15.60
N GLN A 55 -51.14 -9.82 -14.52
CA GLN A 55 -50.89 -8.83 -13.48
C GLN A 55 -49.58 -9.11 -12.75
N VAL A 56 -49.32 -10.38 -12.41
CA VAL A 56 -48.05 -10.82 -11.82
C VAL A 56 -46.90 -10.54 -12.77
N GLN A 57 -47.03 -10.87 -14.07
CA GLN A 57 -46.00 -10.57 -15.05
C GLN A 57 -45.75 -9.06 -15.16
N ALA A 58 -46.79 -8.24 -15.23
CA ALA A 58 -46.66 -6.79 -15.32
C ALA A 58 -45.97 -6.17 -14.08
N VAL A 59 -46.30 -6.66 -12.88
CA VAL A 59 -45.63 -6.23 -11.64
C VAL A 59 -44.17 -6.66 -11.64
N ILE A 60 -43.87 -7.89 -12.07
CA ILE A 60 -42.49 -8.39 -12.18
C ILE A 60 -41.71 -7.56 -13.20
N GLU A 61 -42.28 -7.27 -14.36
CA GLU A 61 -41.65 -6.48 -15.42
C GLU A 61 -41.32 -5.07 -14.92
N GLN A 62 -42.27 -4.44 -14.22
CA GLN A 62 -42.10 -3.11 -13.65
C GLN A 62 -41.03 -3.07 -12.56
N GLU A 63 -41.10 -4.01 -11.59
CA GLU A 63 -40.10 -4.11 -10.52
C GLU A 63 -38.71 -4.44 -11.10
N MET A 64 -38.63 -5.35 -12.06
CA MET A 64 -37.37 -5.69 -12.74
C MET A 64 -36.79 -4.47 -13.47
N SER A 65 -37.63 -3.72 -14.19
CA SER A 65 -37.19 -2.49 -14.87
C SER A 65 -36.65 -1.47 -13.86
N ASN A 66 -37.34 -1.27 -12.74
CA ASN A 66 -36.87 -0.35 -11.69
C ASN A 66 -35.53 -0.79 -11.10
N ARG A 67 -35.35 -2.11 -10.86
CA ARG A 67 -34.09 -2.66 -10.34
C ARG A 67 -32.95 -2.55 -11.33
N ILE A 68 -33.22 -2.67 -12.64
CA ILE A 68 -32.22 -2.47 -13.69
C ILE A 68 -31.76 -1.01 -13.69
N ILE A 69 -32.68 -0.05 -13.60
CA ILE A 69 -32.36 1.38 -13.53
C ILE A 69 -31.51 1.69 -12.29
N ASP A 70 -31.94 1.21 -11.11
CA ASP A 70 -31.17 1.36 -9.86
C ASP A 70 -29.75 0.75 -9.98
N ALA A 71 -29.63 -0.39 -10.65
CA ALA A 71 -28.35 -1.07 -10.85
C ALA A 71 -27.46 -0.31 -11.83
N GLU A 72 -28.03 0.21 -12.91
CA GLU A 72 -27.34 1.04 -13.90
C GLU A 72 -26.83 2.33 -13.27
N ASP A 73 -27.65 3.02 -12.47
CA ASP A 73 -27.25 4.22 -11.74
C ASP A 73 -26.11 3.94 -10.75
N LYS A 74 -26.19 2.84 -9.99
CA LYS A 74 -25.11 2.42 -9.08
C LYS A 74 -23.84 2.03 -9.84
N LEU A 75 -23.97 1.36 -10.98
CA LEU A 75 -22.83 1.00 -11.83
C LEU A 75 -22.20 2.25 -12.43
N ASN A 76 -22.99 3.22 -12.89
CA ASN A 76 -22.50 4.49 -13.39
C ASN A 76 -21.75 5.27 -12.30
N GLN A 77 -22.31 5.32 -11.09
CA GLN A 77 -21.65 5.93 -9.94
C GLN A 77 -20.32 5.25 -9.62
N LEU A 78 -20.31 3.92 -9.51
CA LEU A 78 -19.10 3.14 -9.26
C LEU A 78 -18.07 3.30 -10.38
N SER A 79 -18.52 3.29 -11.64
CA SER A 79 -17.65 3.48 -12.81
C SER A 79 -16.99 4.84 -12.77
N ASN A 80 -17.74 5.91 -12.48
CA ASN A 80 -17.19 7.26 -12.35
C ASN A 80 -16.18 7.36 -11.20
N GLU A 81 -16.48 6.77 -10.04
CA GLU A 81 -15.55 6.72 -8.90
C GLU A 81 -14.27 5.96 -9.26
N LYS A 82 -14.39 4.82 -9.96
CA LYS A 82 -13.23 4.04 -10.41
C LYS A 82 -12.41 4.77 -11.46
N ILE A 83 -13.04 5.46 -12.41
CA ILE A 83 -12.35 6.29 -13.39
C ILE A 83 -11.56 7.40 -12.67
N MET A 84 -12.17 8.06 -11.68
CA MET A 84 -11.49 9.08 -10.89
C MET A 84 -10.28 8.51 -10.13
N ALA A 85 -10.45 7.40 -9.42
CA ALA A 85 -9.37 6.76 -8.67
C ALA A 85 -8.24 6.25 -9.58
N VAL A 86 -8.58 5.67 -10.73
CA VAL A 86 -7.60 5.24 -11.73
C VAL A 86 -6.87 6.43 -12.32
N ASN A 87 -7.57 7.52 -12.62
CA ASN A 87 -6.96 8.74 -13.12
C ASN A 87 -5.98 9.34 -12.09
N GLU A 88 -6.39 9.46 -10.83
CA GLU A 88 -5.52 9.95 -9.75
C GLU A 88 -4.28 9.08 -9.56
N PHE A 89 -4.44 7.75 -9.53
CA PHE A 89 -3.32 6.82 -9.46
C PHE A 89 -2.41 6.92 -10.69
N SER A 90 -3.00 7.01 -11.89
CA SER A 90 -2.26 7.12 -13.15
C SER A 90 -1.46 8.41 -13.21
N THR A 91 -2.03 9.54 -12.78
CA THR A 91 -1.31 10.82 -12.72
C THR A 91 -0.13 10.73 -11.76
N GLY A 92 -0.31 10.17 -10.56
CA GLY A 92 0.79 10.01 -9.60
C GLY A 92 1.89 9.07 -10.07
N VAL A 93 1.55 8.00 -10.80
CA VAL A 93 2.54 7.09 -11.42
C VAL A 93 3.25 7.78 -12.57
N LEU A 94 2.52 8.50 -13.43
CA LEU A 94 3.07 9.19 -14.58
C LEU A 94 4.05 10.29 -14.15
N GLU A 95 3.71 11.06 -13.11
CA GLU A 95 4.61 12.06 -12.51
C GLU A 95 5.90 11.42 -11.98
N LYS A 96 5.80 10.29 -11.26
CA LYS A 96 6.99 9.56 -10.79
C LYS A 96 7.82 9.02 -11.95
N ILE A 97 7.20 8.55 -13.03
CA ILE A 97 7.89 8.09 -14.23
C ILE A 97 8.61 9.28 -14.90
N GLU A 98 7.96 10.44 -14.98
CA GLU A 98 8.54 11.66 -15.55
C GLU A 98 9.75 12.13 -14.74
N ILE A 99 9.64 12.18 -13.41
CA ILE A 99 10.74 12.54 -12.51
C ILE A 99 11.90 11.57 -12.68
N ASN A 100 11.63 10.26 -12.61
CA ASN A 100 12.67 9.24 -12.71
C ASN A 100 13.33 9.24 -14.10
N ASN A 101 12.55 9.46 -15.17
CA ASN A 101 13.08 9.60 -16.52
C ASN A 101 13.97 10.84 -16.64
N SER A 102 13.52 11.99 -16.12
CA SER A 102 14.31 13.22 -16.10
C SER A 102 15.60 13.06 -15.32
N GLU A 103 15.56 12.36 -14.18
CA GLU A 103 16.74 12.08 -13.37
C GLU A 103 17.73 11.18 -14.13
N VAL A 104 17.26 10.13 -14.79
CA VAL A 104 18.12 9.26 -15.63
C VAL A 104 18.75 10.03 -16.78
N VAL A 105 17.97 10.89 -17.47
CA VAL A 105 18.50 11.75 -18.53
C VAL A 105 19.53 12.73 -17.98
N PHE A 106 19.27 13.32 -16.81
CA PHE A 106 20.20 14.21 -16.14
C PHE A 106 21.49 13.49 -15.72
N LEU A 107 21.40 12.29 -15.15
CA LEU A 107 22.56 11.47 -14.81
C LEU A 107 23.38 11.12 -16.07
N PHE A 108 22.72 10.82 -17.19
CA PHE A 108 23.40 10.60 -18.46
C PHE A 108 24.12 11.87 -18.95
N GLN A 109 23.48 13.04 -18.84
CA GLN A 109 24.11 14.33 -19.19
C GLN A 109 25.30 14.63 -18.27
N MET A 110 25.15 14.52 -16.96
CA MET A 110 26.23 14.71 -15.99
C MET A 110 27.37 13.71 -16.20
N LEU A 111 27.07 12.46 -16.52
CA LEU A 111 28.09 11.44 -16.78
C LEU A 111 28.92 11.84 -18.01
N ASN A 112 28.26 12.25 -19.09
CA ASN A 112 28.94 12.71 -20.30
C ASN A 112 29.76 13.98 -20.04
N GLU A 113 29.21 14.94 -19.29
CA GLU A 113 29.93 16.15 -18.89
C GLU A 113 31.15 15.81 -18.02
N LYS A 114 31.02 14.88 -17.08
CA LYS A 114 32.14 14.41 -16.23
C LYS A 114 33.19 13.65 -17.04
N GLU A 115 32.79 12.86 -18.03
CA GLU A 115 33.72 12.22 -18.96
C GLU A 115 34.50 13.27 -19.76
N GLU A 116 33.84 14.31 -20.26
CA GLU A 116 34.48 15.41 -20.97
C GLU A 116 35.43 16.22 -20.06
N GLU A 117 35.01 16.52 -18.83
CA GLU A 117 35.84 17.16 -17.81
C GLU A 117 37.08 16.32 -17.49
N LEU A 118 36.92 15.00 -17.30
CA LEU A 118 38.02 14.05 -17.08
C LEU A 118 38.98 14.02 -18.26
N LYS A 119 38.47 13.99 -19.50
CA LYS A 119 39.28 14.01 -20.70
C LYS A 119 40.06 15.32 -20.85
N SER A 120 39.42 16.45 -20.55
CA SER A 120 40.10 17.76 -20.57
C SER A 120 41.17 17.86 -19.47
N THR A 121 40.89 17.34 -18.27
CA THR A 121 41.83 17.30 -17.15
C THR A 121 42.99 16.38 -17.45
N PHE A 122 42.73 15.21 -18.03
CA PHE A 122 43.76 14.28 -18.48
C PHE A 122 44.66 14.92 -19.55
N SER A 123 44.06 15.66 -20.51
CA SER A 123 44.83 16.39 -21.52
C SER A 123 45.73 17.45 -20.91
N LYS A 124 45.20 18.25 -19.95
CA LYS A 124 45.98 19.25 -19.19
C LYS A 124 47.07 18.60 -18.33
N MET A 125 46.77 17.47 -17.70
CA MET A 125 47.75 16.71 -16.92
C MET A 125 48.85 16.15 -17.82
N GLU A 126 48.52 15.71 -19.02
CA GLU A 126 49.51 15.20 -19.98
C GLU A 126 50.45 16.31 -20.46
N THR A 127 49.95 17.53 -20.68
CA THR A 127 50.81 18.69 -21.00
C THR A 127 51.71 19.06 -19.83
N VAL A 128 51.18 19.14 -18.61
CA VAL A 128 51.99 19.41 -17.41
C VAL A 128 53.04 18.32 -17.19
N ARG A 129 52.70 17.05 -17.39
CA ARG A 129 53.65 15.94 -17.30
C ARG A 129 54.79 16.08 -18.32
N ARG A 130 54.47 16.49 -19.55
CA ARG A 130 55.50 16.78 -20.58
C ARG A 130 56.40 17.93 -20.13
N ASP A 131 55.84 19.04 -19.67
CA ASP A 131 56.60 20.20 -19.23
C ASP A 131 57.51 19.88 -18.02
N VAL A 132 57.00 19.12 -17.04
CA VAL A 132 57.80 18.64 -15.89
C VAL A 132 58.92 17.72 -16.35
N LYS A 133 58.65 16.81 -17.29
CA LYS A 133 59.69 15.91 -17.83
C LYS A 133 60.76 16.70 -18.60
N ASP A 134 60.36 17.67 -19.42
CA ASP A 134 61.28 18.53 -20.15
C ASP A 134 62.13 19.41 -19.23
N LEU A 135 61.53 19.95 -18.15
CA LEU A 135 62.25 20.69 -17.12
C LEU A 135 63.21 19.77 -16.37
N HIS A 136 62.81 18.56 -16.04
CA HIS A 136 63.67 17.57 -15.40
C HIS A 136 64.85 17.17 -16.30
N ASP A 137 64.60 16.94 -17.60
CA ASP A 137 65.64 16.61 -18.59
C ASP A 137 66.59 17.78 -18.84
N LYS A 138 66.13 19.04 -18.75
CA LYS A 138 67.01 20.22 -18.80
C LYS A 138 67.82 20.35 -17.51
N LEU A 139 67.20 20.13 -16.36
CA LEU A 139 67.87 20.23 -15.07
C LEU A 139 68.94 19.15 -14.90
N SER A 140 68.67 17.91 -15.31
CA SER A 140 69.64 16.82 -15.29
C SER A 140 70.85 17.12 -16.16
N LYS A 141 70.64 17.62 -17.39
CA LYS A 141 71.73 18.08 -18.27
C LYS A 141 72.55 19.21 -17.64
N LEU A 142 71.91 20.19 -17.01
CA LEU A 142 72.62 21.28 -16.33
C LEU A 142 73.41 20.79 -15.10
N ILE A 143 72.89 19.81 -14.35
CA ILE A 143 73.59 19.19 -13.23
C ILE A 143 74.81 18.41 -13.75
N ASP A 144 74.68 17.67 -14.86
CA ASP A 144 75.78 16.96 -15.49
C ASP A 144 76.87 17.91 -16.03
N GLU A 145 76.46 19.04 -16.63
CA GLU A 145 77.37 20.10 -17.06
C GLU A 145 78.09 20.78 -15.88
N ARG A 146 77.38 21.01 -14.76
CA ARG A 146 77.95 21.58 -13.54
C ARG A 146 78.93 20.60 -12.85
N ASN A 147 78.66 19.30 -12.92
CA ASN A 147 79.55 18.25 -12.41
C ASN A 147 80.82 18.11 -13.26
N LYS A 148 80.77 18.45 -14.55
CA LYS A 148 81.96 18.49 -15.43
C LYS A 148 82.89 19.68 -15.15
N ILE A 149 82.41 20.73 -14.47
CA ILE A 149 83.18 21.95 -14.12
C ILE A 149 83.74 21.88 -12.67
N THR A 150 83.30 20.93 -11.86
CA THR A 150 83.73 20.79 -10.44
C THR A 150 84.64 19.59 -10.24
N THR A 151 85.71 19.47 -11.05
CA THR A 151 86.92 18.78 -10.59
C THR A 151 87.78 19.80 -9.85
N VAL A 152 87.53 19.98 -8.54
CA VAL A 152 88.50 20.21 -7.44
C VAL A 152 87.68 20.71 -6.24
N THR A 153 87.19 19.80 -5.38
CA THR A 153 87.51 19.74 -3.94
C THR A 153 86.66 18.69 -3.19
N SER A 154 87.39 17.85 -2.47
CA SER A 154 87.07 16.95 -1.35
C SER A 154 86.01 15.83 -1.46
N LYS A 155 86.57 14.61 -1.40
CA LYS A 155 86.05 13.38 -0.78
C LYS A 155 85.08 13.60 0.40
N GLY A 156 84.06 12.74 0.46
CA GLY A 156 83.28 12.44 1.65
C GLY A 156 82.17 11.45 1.29
N GLU A 157 82.17 10.31 1.98
CA GLU A 157 81.46 9.07 1.68
C GLU A 157 79.95 9.10 1.94
N GLU A 158 79.32 8.00 1.52
CA GLU A 158 77.89 7.66 1.44
C GLU A 158 77.08 7.77 2.75
N HIS A 159 75.77 8.05 2.62
CA HIS A 159 74.73 7.25 3.29
C HIS A 159 73.36 7.42 2.62
N PHE A 160 72.93 6.36 1.94
CA PHE A 160 71.54 6.00 1.68
C PHE A 160 71.04 5.26 2.93
N GLU A 161 69.99 5.70 3.61
CA GLU A 161 69.01 4.83 4.27
C GLU A 161 67.84 5.65 4.88
N SER A 162 66.62 5.24 4.53
CA SER A 162 65.39 5.27 5.33
C SER A 162 64.93 6.57 6.02
N THR A 163 63.94 7.22 5.41
CA THR A 163 62.82 7.80 6.16
C THR A 163 61.50 7.42 5.49
N GLU A 164 61.28 6.12 5.36
CA GLU A 164 59.98 5.50 5.00
C GLU A 164 59.05 5.39 6.23
N GLU A 165 59.43 5.97 7.37
CA GLU A 165 58.71 5.87 8.64
C GLU A 165 57.99 7.14 9.09
N LYS A 166 58.00 8.22 8.29
CA LYS A 166 57.28 9.46 8.61
C LYS A 166 56.03 9.75 7.76
N LEU A 167 55.69 8.86 6.81
CA LEU A 167 54.49 9.01 5.98
C LEU A 167 53.29 8.16 6.43
N LYS A 168 53.45 7.21 7.37
CA LYS A 168 52.33 6.35 7.83
C LYS A 168 51.56 6.87 9.05
N ALA A 169 52.04 7.93 9.71
CA ALA A 169 51.40 8.48 10.91
C ALA A 169 50.42 9.63 10.65
N LEU A 170 50.18 9.99 9.38
CA LEU A 170 49.26 11.06 8.99
C LEU A 170 48.10 10.57 8.10
N GLU A 171 48.08 9.28 7.74
CA GLU A 171 47.06 8.67 6.87
C GLU A 171 45.91 8.03 7.67
N GLU A 172 46.00 7.94 9.00
CA GLU A 172 44.98 7.30 9.87
C GLU A 172 44.13 8.30 10.68
N ALA A 173 44.26 9.60 10.46
CA ALA A 173 43.52 10.64 11.21
C ALA A 173 42.63 11.58 10.36
N GLU A 174 42.57 11.43 9.03
CA GLU A 174 41.81 12.33 8.13
C GLU A 174 40.75 11.60 7.27
N ALA A 175 40.22 10.48 7.73
CA ALA A 175 39.14 9.76 7.05
C ALA A 175 37.76 9.91 7.73
N THR A 176 37.50 11.03 8.42
CA THR A 176 36.16 11.34 8.97
C THR A 176 35.89 12.84 9.01
N ASP A 177 35.82 13.54 7.88
CA ASP A 177 35.07 14.80 7.84
C ASP A 177 34.72 15.29 6.42
N PHE A 178 33.94 14.56 5.63
CA PHE A 178 33.22 15.14 4.47
C PHE A 178 32.08 14.23 4.05
N VAL A 179 30.87 14.41 4.61
CA VAL A 179 29.60 14.52 3.86
C VAL A 179 28.56 15.12 4.82
N HIS A 180 28.33 16.43 4.69
CA HIS A 180 27.10 17.07 5.09
C HIS A 180 26.44 17.64 3.83
N MET A 181 25.55 16.89 3.20
CA MET A 181 24.27 17.40 2.69
C MET A 181 23.44 16.23 2.15
N GLU A 182 22.15 16.29 2.47
CA GLU A 182 21.04 15.71 1.70
C GLU A 182 20.67 14.24 1.90
N LYS A 183 19.62 14.03 2.72
CA LYS A 183 18.65 12.97 2.46
C LYS A 183 17.23 13.47 2.72
N CYS A 184 16.65 14.05 1.69
CA CYS A 184 15.22 14.02 1.49
C CYS A 184 14.86 12.76 0.69
N THR A 185 13.77 12.14 1.14
CA THR A 185 12.92 11.17 0.43
C THR A 185 13.36 9.69 0.36
N ASN A 186 12.45 8.85 0.86
CA ASN A 186 12.46 7.40 0.81
C ASN A 186 11.45 6.94 -0.25
N ASN A 187 11.88 6.01 -1.10
CA ASN A 187 11.16 4.86 -1.67
C ASN A 187 12.07 4.30 -2.78
N SER A 188 12.35 3.02 -2.95
CA SER A 188 11.89 1.76 -2.37
C SER A 188 12.84 0.66 -2.89
N VAL A 189 12.70 -0.55 -2.37
CA VAL A 189 13.24 -1.83 -2.89
C VAL A 189 14.71 -2.06 -2.49
N GLY A 190 15.08 -2.96 -1.59
CA GLY A 190 14.39 -4.18 -1.14
C GLY A 190 15.31 -5.37 -1.38
N THR A 191 16.53 -5.35 -0.82
CA THR A 191 17.42 -6.53 -0.67
C THR A 191 18.62 -6.30 0.28
N ASP A 192 18.91 -5.06 0.71
CA ASP A 192 20.10 -4.79 1.56
C ASP A 192 19.79 -4.63 3.06
N THR A 193 18.51 -4.56 3.44
CA THR A 193 18.09 -4.21 4.81
C THR A 193 18.22 -5.36 5.81
N ASP A 194 18.29 -6.62 5.35
CA ASP A 194 18.31 -7.80 6.23
C ASP A 194 19.69 -8.03 6.89
N LEU A 195 20.76 -7.59 6.23
CA LEU A 195 22.16 -7.75 6.70
C LEU A 195 22.57 -6.72 7.75
N LEU A 196 22.03 -5.49 7.68
CA LEU A 196 22.37 -4.41 8.61
C LEU A 196 21.66 -4.59 9.96
N VAL A 197 20.41 -5.06 9.92
CA VAL A 197 19.60 -5.36 11.11
C VAL A 197 20.19 -6.53 11.89
N THR A 198 20.74 -7.55 11.22
CA THR A 198 21.43 -8.65 11.90
C THR A 198 22.72 -8.20 12.58
N LYS A 199 23.50 -7.31 11.95
CA LYS A 199 24.78 -6.84 12.51
C LYS A 199 24.59 -6.05 13.81
N HIS A 200 23.54 -5.23 13.91
CA HIS A 200 23.30 -4.37 15.08
C HIS A 200 22.26 -4.91 16.06
N LYS A 201 21.68 -6.09 15.80
CA LYS A 201 20.65 -6.71 16.65
C LYS A 201 21.08 -6.84 18.12
N ASP A 202 22.25 -7.41 18.36
CA ASP A 202 22.73 -7.68 19.72
C ASP A 202 23.06 -6.38 20.47
N GLU A 203 23.50 -5.37 19.73
CA GLU A 203 23.82 -4.04 20.26
C GLU A 203 22.56 -3.28 20.68
N ILE A 204 21.49 -3.33 19.85
CA ILE A 204 20.16 -2.80 20.19
C ILE A 204 19.63 -3.41 21.48
N ILE A 205 19.72 -4.74 21.62
CA ILE A 205 19.23 -5.45 22.80
C ILE A 205 20.05 -5.06 24.05
N ASN A 206 21.37 -4.93 23.93
CA ASN A 206 22.24 -4.55 25.04
C ASN A 206 21.98 -3.12 25.51
N LEU A 207 21.82 -2.17 24.58
CA LEU A 207 21.49 -0.78 24.91
C LEU A 207 20.10 -0.68 25.55
N TYR A 208 19.13 -1.45 25.07
CA TYR A 208 17.79 -1.50 25.69
C TYR A 208 17.83 -2.06 27.12
N LYS A 209 18.61 -3.12 27.37
CA LYS A 209 18.86 -3.64 28.74
C LYS A 209 19.49 -2.61 29.66
N LYS A 210 20.32 -1.72 29.11
CA LYS A 210 20.92 -0.58 29.82
C LYS A 210 19.97 0.62 30.01
N GLN A 211 18.67 0.46 29.70
CA GLN A 211 17.63 1.49 29.85
C GLN A 211 17.80 2.72 28.94
N TYR A 212 18.50 2.58 27.81
CA TYR A 212 18.55 3.65 26.81
C TYR A 212 17.20 3.77 26.08
N SER A 213 16.81 5.01 25.77
CA SER A 213 15.60 5.28 24.99
C SER A 213 15.75 4.80 23.55
N ILE A 214 14.65 4.36 22.93
CA ILE A 214 14.60 3.94 21.51
C ILE A 214 15.17 5.04 20.59
N ARG A 215 14.95 6.30 20.94
CA ARG A 215 15.50 7.46 20.20
C ARG A 215 17.02 7.53 20.32
N ASP A 216 17.57 7.26 21.49
CA ASP A 216 19.02 7.34 21.73
C ASP A 216 19.74 6.17 21.07
N ILE A 217 19.14 4.97 21.11
CA ILE A 217 19.62 3.79 20.40
C ILE A 217 19.64 4.04 18.88
N SER A 218 18.56 4.61 18.35
CA SER A 218 18.46 4.99 16.93
C SER A 218 19.55 6.00 16.52
N LYS A 219 19.81 7.01 17.34
CA LYS A 219 20.86 8.00 17.09
C LYS A 219 22.27 7.41 17.18
N GLN A 220 22.52 6.57 18.18
CA GLN A 220 23.85 6.00 18.42
C GLN A 220 24.24 4.97 17.36
N LEU A 221 23.27 4.23 16.82
CA LEU A 221 23.50 3.19 15.81
C LEU A 221 23.24 3.66 14.38
N GLY A 222 22.75 4.90 14.18
CA GLY A 222 22.36 5.41 12.86
C GLY A 222 21.18 4.67 12.23
N LEU A 223 20.40 3.93 13.03
CA LEU A 223 19.28 3.11 12.59
C LEU A 223 17.95 3.86 12.69
N GLY A 224 16.97 3.48 11.88
CA GLY A 224 15.62 4.05 11.97
C GLY A 224 14.94 3.68 13.30
N GLN A 225 14.19 4.61 13.91
CA GLN A 225 13.43 4.33 15.13
C GLN A 225 12.45 3.15 14.97
N GLY A 226 11.92 2.95 13.76
CA GLY A 226 11.07 1.81 13.41
C GLY A 226 11.82 0.48 13.39
N GLU A 227 13.07 0.46 12.92
CA GLU A 227 13.93 -0.75 12.87
C GLU A 227 14.33 -1.19 14.28
N VAL A 228 14.74 -0.22 15.12
CA VAL A 228 15.05 -0.46 16.53
C VAL A 228 13.83 -1.05 17.24
N LYS A 229 12.64 -0.49 17.01
CA LYS A 229 11.39 -1.00 17.60
C LYS A 229 11.05 -2.42 17.12
N LEU A 230 11.20 -2.69 15.82
CA LEU A 230 10.96 -4.01 15.24
C LEU A 230 11.87 -5.08 15.86
N VAL A 231 13.15 -4.78 16.06
CA VAL A 231 14.10 -5.71 16.69
C VAL A 231 13.72 -5.98 18.16
N LEU A 232 13.27 -4.97 18.89
CA LEU A 232 12.82 -5.11 20.27
C LEU A 232 11.53 -5.91 20.39
N ASP A 233 10.57 -5.69 19.49
CA ASP A 233 9.30 -6.44 19.45
C ASP A 233 9.56 -7.93 19.13
N LEU A 234 10.47 -8.21 18.18
CA LEU A 234 10.92 -9.58 17.88
C LEU A 234 11.66 -10.22 19.06
N TYR A 235 12.48 -9.47 19.80
CA TYR A 235 13.18 -9.95 20.98
C TYR A 235 12.21 -10.27 22.13
N ALA A 236 11.24 -9.40 22.39
CA ALA A 236 10.23 -9.60 23.42
C ALA A 236 9.36 -10.83 23.14
N ASN A 237 9.02 -11.09 21.87
CA ASN A 237 8.26 -12.27 21.48
C ASN A 237 9.06 -13.58 21.61
N LYS A 238 10.39 -13.54 21.43
CA LYS A 238 11.26 -14.70 21.63
C LYS A 238 11.44 -15.09 23.11
N MET A 239 11.24 -14.16 24.03
CA MET A 239 11.37 -14.38 25.48
C MET A 239 10.06 -14.81 26.15
N ARG A 240 8.98 -14.95 25.38
CA ARG A 240 7.66 -15.36 25.84
C ARG A 240 7.38 -16.81 25.46
#